data_AF-A0A3D5CLV8-F1
#
_entry.id   AF-A0A3D5CLV8-F1
#
_cell.length_a   1.000
_cell.length_b   1.000
_cell.length_c   1.000
_cell.angle_alpha   90.00
_cell.angle_beta   90.00
_cell.angle_gamma   90.00
#
_symmetry.space_group_name_H-M   'P 1'
#
loop_
_entity.id
_entity.type
_entity.pdbx_description
1 polymer ?
#
loop_
_entity_poly.entity_id
_entity_poly.type
_entity_poly.pdbx_seq_one_letter_code
_entity_poly.pdbx_strand_id
1 'polypeptide(L)'
;MTLTKRSTKGSALTYDEMDDNLTHLDLYRSVENITGGGALSTTTGVSLISTTGTEAYTLADGIEGQIKILVMKVDGGNATITPDNLVGFTSIRFNNVHDNVQLLYGSTGWNIIALQNASKIS
;
A
#
# COMPACT_ATOMS: atom_id res chain seq x y z
N MET A 1 28.69 -17.04 -12.58
CA MET A 1 29.33 -15.96 -11.81
C MET A 1 28.99 -16.18 -10.35
N THR A 2 29.95 -16.69 -9.57
CA THR A 2 29.71 -17.08 -8.17
C THR A 2 30.10 -15.91 -7.28
N LEU A 3 29.11 -15.35 -6.58
CA LEU A 3 29.33 -14.26 -5.63
C LEU A 3 29.78 -14.86 -4.29
N THR A 4 31.02 -14.54 -3.88
CA THR A 4 31.59 -14.98 -2.60
C THR A 4 31.35 -13.89 -1.54
N LYS A 5 30.65 -14.23 -0.46
CA LYS A 5 30.46 -13.35 0.71
C LYS A 5 31.82 -12.95 1.30
N ARG A 6 32.12 -11.65 1.39
CA ARG A 6 33.35 -11.15 2.04
C ARG A 6 33.22 -11.36 3.55
N SER A 7 34.03 -12.27 4.11
CA SER A 7 33.96 -12.77 5.49
C SER A 7 34.96 -12.08 6.44
N THR A 8 35.30 -10.80 6.24
CA THR A 8 36.23 -10.13 7.17
C THR A 8 35.44 -9.44 8.28
N LYS A 9 35.46 -10.03 9.49
CA LYS A 9 35.04 -9.36 10.73
C LYS A 9 35.86 -8.08 10.90
N GLY A 10 35.25 -6.90 10.84
CA GLY A 10 35.95 -5.68 11.29
C GLY A 10 35.51 -4.33 10.72
N SER A 11 34.79 -4.27 9.61
CA SER A 11 34.14 -3.02 9.16
C SER A 11 32.64 -3.26 9.22
N ALA A 12 31.95 -2.64 10.18
CA ALA A 12 30.49 -2.55 10.09
C ALA A 12 30.16 -2.02 8.69
N LEU A 13 29.21 -2.67 8.00
CA LEU A 13 28.62 -2.10 6.80
C LEU A 13 28.21 -0.66 7.15
N THR A 14 28.51 0.32 6.29
CA THR A 14 27.99 1.66 6.52
C THR A 14 26.45 1.59 6.57
N TYR A 15 25.81 2.56 7.23
CA TYR A 15 24.35 2.54 7.29
C TYR A 15 23.74 2.52 5.88
N ASP A 16 24.37 3.23 4.94
CA ASP A 16 24.04 3.23 3.51
C ASP A 16 24.20 1.84 2.85
N GLU A 17 25.26 1.09 3.16
CA GLU A 17 25.47 -0.27 2.65
C GLU A 17 24.51 -1.32 3.26
N MET A 18 23.97 -1.03 4.45
CA MET A 18 22.90 -1.83 5.07
C MET A 18 21.53 -1.48 4.49
N ASP A 19 21.26 -0.19 4.22
CA ASP A 19 20.00 0.32 3.66
C ASP A 19 19.80 -0.15 2.20
N ASP A 20 20.86 -0.08 1.38
CA ASP A 20 20.86 -0.62 0.01
C ASP A 20 20.67 -2.16 -0.04
N ASN A 21 21.00 -2.88 1.03
CA ASN A 21 20.76 -4.33 1.13
C ASN A 21 19.43 -4.69 1.83
N LEU A 22 18.75 -3.70 2.41
CA LEU A 22 17.54 -3.87 3.19
C LEU A 22 16.42 -2.99 2.64
N THR A 23 16.30 -2.93 1.32
CA THR A 23 15.26 -2.23 0.53
C THR A 23 13.81 -2.63 0.86
N HIS A 24 13.61 -3.54 1.82
CA HIS A 24 12.32 -4.05 2.26
C HIS A 24 11.99 -3.78 3.74
N LEU A 25 12.91 -3.19 4.53
CA LEU A 25 12.62 -2.86 5.93
C LEU A 25 11.67 -1.65 6.08
N ASP A 26 11.41 -0.90 5.03
CA ASP A 26 10.44 0.19 5.11
C ASP A 26 9.02 -0.24 4.75
N LEU A 27 8.80 -1.39 4.10
CA LEU A 27 7.44 -1.83 3.71
C LEU A 27 6.56 -2.24 4.90
N TYR A 28 7.15 -2.67 6.03
CA TYR A 28 6.37 -3.06 7.21
C TYR A 28 6.01 -1.89 8.15
N ARG A 29 6.57 -0.68 7.93
CA ARG A 29 6.34 0.52 8.78
C ARG A 29 6.13 1.83 8.02
N SER A 30 6.21 1.84 6.70
CA SER A 30 5.98 3.04 5.90
C SER A 30 4.51 3.40 5.86
N VAL A 31 4.23 4.65 6.24
CA VAL A 31 2.89 5.23 6.26
C VAL A 31 2.88 6.46 5.37
N GLU A 32 1.97 6.46 4.41
CA GLU A 32 1.56 7.64 3.66
C GLU A 32 0.35 8.30 4.36
N ASN A 33 0.36 9.61 4.53
CA ASN A 33 -0.84 10.37 4.90
C ASN A 33 -1.24 11.20 3.68
N ILE A 34 -2.39 10.90 3.08
CA ILE A 34 -2.92 11.60 1.91
C ILE A 34 -4.17 12.39 2.30
N THR A 35 -4.28 13.63 1.81
CA THR A 35 -5.45 14.49 1.99
C THR A 35 -5.99 14.92 0.63
N GLY A 36 -7.30 14.80 0.42
CA GLY A 36 -7.92 14.95 -0.90
C GLY A 36 -7.71 13.73 -1.81
N GLY A 37 -8.29 13.74 -3.01
CA GLY A 37 -8.18 12.64 -3.99
C GLY A 37 -6.81 12.56 -4.67
N GLY A 38 -6.54 11.42 -5.32
CA GLY A 38 -5.30 11.21 -6.09
C GLY A 38 -4.75 9.79 -6.07
N ALA A 39 -3.54 9.63 -6.62
CA ALA A 39 -2.86 8.35 -6.65
C ALA A 39 -2.30 7.97 -5.27
N LEU A 40 -2.53 6.73 -4.86
CA LEU A 40 -1.96 6.13 -3.65
C LEU A 40 -0.59 5.53 -3.96
N SER A 41 0.34 5.65 -3.01
CA SER A 41 1.69 5.10 -3.20
C SER A 41 1.71 3.57 -3.21
N THR A 42 2.50 2.97 -4.11
CA THR A 42 2.85 1.54 -4.09
C THR A 42 4.14 1.25 -3.32
N THR A 43 4.83 2.28 -2.81
CA THR A 43 6.07 2.10 -2.04
C THR A 43 5.85 2.14 -0.53
N THR A 44 4.67 2.55 -0.08
CA THR A 44 4.27 2.51 1.34
C THR A 44 3.36 1.33 1.65
N GLY A 45 3.56 0.69 2.80
CA GLY A 45 2.71 -0.42 3.25
C GLY A 45 1.30 0.03 3.64
N VAL A 46 1.17 1.23 4.23
CA VAL A 46 -0.09 1.78 4.72
C VAL A 46 -0.36 3.15 4.12
N SER A 47 -1.58 3.40 3.64
CA SER A 47 -2.06 4.74 3.32
C SER A 47 -3.22 5.13 4.25
N LEU A 48 -3.05 6.24 4.95
CA LEU A 48 -4.06 6.88 5.78
C LEU A 48 -4.73 7.99 4.97
N ILE A 49 -5.99 7.77 4.61
CA ILE A 49 -6.77 8.63 3.73
C ILE A 49 -7.56 9.63 4.57
N SER A 50 -7.38 10.92 4.29
CA SER A 50 -8.19 12.01 4.85
C SER A 50 -8.96 12.68 3.72
N THR A 51 -10.28 12.47 3.65
CA THR A 51 -11.10 13.11 2.61
C THR A 51 -11.52 14.52 3.01
N THR A 52 -11.72 15.39 2.03
CA THR A 52 -12.26 16.76 2.19
C THR A 52 -13.61 16.94 1.51
N GLY A 53 -14.13 15.86 0.91
CA GLY A 53 -15.31 15.80 0.06
C GLY A 53 -15.49 14.36 -0.45
N THR A 54 -16.32 14.17 -1.47
CA THR A 54 -16.34 12.90 -2.20
C THR A 54 -15.17 12.88 -3.18
N GLU A 55 -14.25 11.95 -2.98
CA GLU A 55 -12.97 11.93 -3.69
C GLU A 55 -12.68 10.56 -4.31
N ALA A 56 -11.91 10.57 -5.39
CA ALA A 56 -11.46 9.38 -6.09
C ALA A 56 -9.96 9.15 -5.84
N TYR A 57 -9.59 7.88 -5.68
CA TYR A 57 -8.23 7.43 -5.49
C TYR A 57 -7.89 6.35 -6.50
N THR A 58 -6.67 6.36 -7.02
CA THR A 58 -6.15 5.29 -7.88
C THR A 58 -5.03 4.53 -7.17
N LEU A 59 -4.85 3.26 -7.50
CA LEU A 59 -3.74 2.46 -7.01
C LEU A 59 -3.14 1.68 -8.18
N ALA A 60 -1.90 2.03 -8.52
CA ALA A 60 -1.17 1.35 -9.58
C ALA A 60 -0.92 -0.13 -9.22
N ASP A 61 -0.56 -0.92 -10.23
CA ASP A 61 -0.15 -2.30 -10.04
C ASP A 61 1.04 -2.43 -9.07
N GLY A 62 0.95 -3.42 -8.20
CA GLY A 62 1.98 -3.77 -7.24
C GLY A 62 2.99 -4.77 -7.79
N ILE A 63 3.85 -5.25 -6.89
CA ILE A 63 4.74 -6.39 -7.14
C ILE A 63 4.12 -7.64 -6.53
N GLU A 64 4.23 -8.80 -7.18
CA GLU A 64 3.66 -10.05 -6.67
C GLU A 64 4.13 -10.34 -5.24
N GLY A 65 3.17 -10.63 -4.36
CA GLY A 65 3.40 -10.82 -2.91
C GLY A 65 3.29 -9.54 -2.07
N GLN A 66 3.12 -8.37 -2.70
CA GLN A 66 2.98 -7.11 -1.99
C GLN A 66 1.66 -7.02 -1.22
N ILE A 67 1.75 -6.56 0.03
CA ILE A 67 0.59 -6.21 0.85
C ILE A 67 0.41 -4.69 0.87
N LYS A 68 -0.84 -4.24 0.72
CA LYS A 68 -1.22 -2.83 0.89
C LYS A 68 -2.39 -2.71 1.86
N ILE A 69 -2.28 -1.79 2.81
CA ILE A 69 -3.34 -1.47 3.77
C ILE A 69 -3.82 -0.04 3.52
N LEU A 70 -5.12 0.13 3.34
CA LEU A 70 -5.73 1.46 3.20
C LEU A 70 -6.73 1.67 4.32
N VAL A 71 -6.69 2.83 4.97
CA VAL A 71 -7.57 3.18 6.09
C VAL A 71 -8.08 4.59 5.91
N MET A 72 -9.39 4.79 6.08
CA MET A 72 -9.98 6.12 6.19
C MET A 72 -9.72 6.69 7.59
N LYS A 73 -8.91 7.74 7.67
CA LYS A 73 -8.51 8.42 8.91
C LYS A 73 -9.42 9.60 9.25
N VAL A 74 -9.83 10.37 8.25
CA VAL A 74 -10.74 11.51 8.39
C VAL A 74 -11.81 11.41 7.31
N ASP A 75 -13.04 11.70 7.71
CA ASP A 75 -14.21 11.70 6.84
C ASP A 75 -14.73 13.11 6.60
N GLY A 76 -14.38 13.65 5.43
CA GLY A 76 -15.04 14.80 4.80
C GLY A 76 -15.99 14.40 3.67
N GLY A 77 -16.20 13.10 3.45
CA GLY A 77 -16.95 12.51 2.35
C GLY A 77 -16.35 11.20 1.84
N ASN A 78 -17.09 10.48 1.00
CA ASN A 78 -16.75 9.13 0.58
C ASN A 78 -15.43 9.08 -0.22
N ALA A 79 -14.57 8.11 0.09
CA ALA A 79 -13.42 7.76 -0.74
C ALA A 79 -13.77 6.59 -1.67
N THR A 80 -13.61 6.77 -2.99
CA THR A 80 -13.70 5.67 -3.96
C THR A 80 -12.31 5.32 -4.46
N ILE A 81 -11.81 4.14 -4.08
CA ILE A 81 -10.50 3.64 -4.46
C ILE A 81 -10.65 2.68 -5.65
N THR A 82 -9.94 2.95 -6.74
CA THR A 82 -9.92 2.17 -7.98
C THR A 82 -8.50 1.71 -8.27
N PRO A 83 -8.12 0.50 -7.83
CA PRO A 83 -6.88 -0.12 -8.26
C PRO A 83 -6.94 -0.48 -9.75
N ASP A 84 -5.83 -0.38 -10.47
CA ASP A 84 -5.77 -0.62 -11.92
C ASP A 84 -6.26 -2.04 -12.29
N ASN A 85 -5.85 -3.04 -11.51
CA ASN A 85 -6.30 -4.43 -11.65
C ASN A 85 -6.88 -4.97 -10.34
N LEU A 86 -8.08 -4.51 -9.94
CA LEU A 86 -8.81 -5.09 -8.82
C LEU A 86 -9.49 -6.41 -9.23
N VAL A 87 -9.20 -7.50 -8.53
CA VAL A 87 -9.73 -8.81 -8.90
C VAL A 87 -11.21 -8.91 -8.50
N GLY A 88 -12.08 -9.06 -9.51
CA GLY A 88 -13.52 -9.34 -9.35
C GLY A 88 -14.41 -8.12 -9.09
N PHE A 89 -13.84 -6.92 -8.98
CA PHE A 89 -14.54 -5.67 -8.65
C PHE A 89 -13.87 -4.51 -9.38
N THR A 90 -14.56 -3.37 -9.51
CA THR A 90 -13.99 -2.17 -10.13
C THR A 90 -13.37 -1.24 -9.09
N SER A 91 -14.01 -1.10 -7.93
CA SER A 91 -13.56 -0.16 -6.90
C SER A 91 -13.95 -0.61 -5.48
N ILE A 92 -13.39 0.06 -4.47
CA ILE A 92 -13.72 -0.05 -3.06
C ILE A 92 -14.20 1.32 -2.56
N ARG A 93 -15.29 1.36 -1.80
CA ARG A 93 -15.85 2.58 -1.19
C ARG A 93 -15.58 2.58 0.31
N PHE A 94 -14.97 3.64 0.82
CA PHE A 94 -15.02 4.00 2.23
C PHE A 94 -16.04 5.13 2.40
N ASN A 95 -16.95 4.97 3.36
CA ASN A 95 -17.97 5.96 3.69
C ASN A 95 -17.64 6.67 5.00
N ASN A 96 -16.98 5.99 5.93
CA ASN A 96 -16.78 6.49 7.29
C ASN A 96 -15.32 6.33 7.75
N VAL A 97 -14.94 7.09 8.79
CA VAL A 97 -13.67 6.86 9.51
C VAL A 97 -13.58 5.42 10.02
N HIS A 98 -12.38 4.85 9.92
CA HIS A 98 -12.03 3.46 10.24
C HIS A 98 -12.45 2.40 9.22
N ASP A 99 -13.15 2.78 8.14
CA ASP A 99 -13.28 1.90 6.98
C ASP A 99 -11.89 1.56 6.46
N ASN A 100 -11.65 0.27 6.20
CA ASN A 100 -10.34 -0.19 5.76
C ASN A 100 -10.41 -1.43 4.87
N VAL A 101 -9.35 -1.59 4.09
CA VAL A 101 -9.12 -2.75 3.24
C VAL A 101 -7.66 -3.17 3.32
N GLN A 102 -7.43 -4.48 3.28
CA GLN A 102 -6.11 -5.06 3.03
C GLN A 102 -6.13 -5.77 1.68
N LEU A 103 -5.12 -5.48 0.89
CA LEU A 103 -4.93 -6.00 -0.46
C LEU A 103 -3.63 -6.81 -0.53
N LEU A 104 -3.67 -7.89 -1.31
CA LEU A 104 -2.51 -8.67 -1.72
C LEU A 104 -2.38 -8.62 -3.24
N TYR A 105 -1.28 -8.13 -3.77
CA TYR A 105 -1.01 -8.18 -5.20
C TYR A 105 -0.56 -9.60 -5.58
N GLY A 106 -1.40 -10.29 -6.36
CA GLY A 106 -1.11 -11.62 -6.92
C GLY A 106 -0.84 -11.55 -8.42
N SER A 107 -0.67 -12.71 -9.05
CA SER A 107 -0.36 -12.81 -10.48
C SER A 107 -1.40 -12.20 -11.43
N THR A 108 -2.63 -11.97 -10.95
CA THR A 108 -3.75 -11.41 -11.73
C THR A 108 -4.19 -10.01 -11.27
N GLY A 109 -3.50 -9.41 -10.29
CA GLY A 109 -3.83 -8.08 -9.75
C GLY A 109 -4.05 -8.05 -8.22
N TRP A 110 -4.68 -6.98 -7.75
CA TRP A 110 -5.00 -6.74 -6.34
C TRP A 110 -6.16 -7.61 -5.87
N ASN A 111 -5.89 -8.49 -4.90
CA ASN A 111 -6.89 -9.32 -4.24
C ASN A 111 -7.28 -8.69 -2.90
N ILE A 112 -8.59 -8.55 -2.65
CA ILE A 112 -9.09 -8.14 -1.32
C ILE A 112 -8.98 -9.34 -0.37
N ILE A 113 -8.10 -9.23 0.63
CA ILE A 113 -7.88 -10.28 1.63
C ILE A 113 -8.53 -9.96 2.98
N ALA A 114 -8.85 -8.69 3.25
CA ALA A 114 -9.68 -8.26 4.36
C ALA A 114 -10.41 -6.97 4.01
N LEU A 115 -11.66 -6.82 4.46
CA LEU A 115 -12.49 -5.65 4.24
C LEU A 115 -13.33 -5.39 5.49
N GLN A 116 -13.26 -4.18 6.06
CA GLN A 116 -13.99 -3.80 7.27
C GLN A 116 -14.78 -2.51 7.01
N ASN A 117 -16.09 -2.55 7.24
CA ASN A 117 -17.05 -1.44 7.11
C ASN A 117 -17.11 -0.74 5.73
N ALA A 118 -16.35 -1.25 4.76
CA ALA A 118 -16.26 -0.74 3.40
C ALA A 118 -17.08 -1.59 2.42
N SER A 119 -17.40 -1.01 1.26
CA SER A 119 -18.21 -1.67 0.22
C SER A 119 -17.39 -1.95 -1.04
N LYS A 120 -17.62 -3.11 -1.67
CA LYS A 120 -17.08 -3.45 -2.98
C LYS A 120 -18.04 -2.93 -4.06
N ILE A 121 -17.49 -2.37 -5.14
CA ILE A 121 -18.24 -1.84 -6.27
C ILE A 121 -17.94 -2.72 -7.48
N SER A 122 -18.98 -3.10 -8.22
CA SER A 122 -18.88 -3.84 -9.48
C SER A 122 -19.11 -2.89 -10.65
#